data_AF-A0A7W7WK07-F1
#
_entry.id   AF-A0A7W7WK07-F1
#
_cell.length_a   1.000
_cell.length_b   1.000
_cell.length_c   1.000
_cell.angle_alpha   90.00
_cell.angle_beta   90.00
_cell.angle_gamma   90.00
#
_symmetry.space_group_name_H-M   'P 1'
#
loop_
_entity.id
_entity.type
_entity.pdbx_description
1 polymer ?
#
loop_
_entity_poly.entity_id
_entity_poly.type
_entity_poly.pdbx_seq_one_letter_code
_entity_poly.pdbx_strand_id
1 'polypeptide(L)'
;MSPTRSVIGLLFRSASHCAFIHADGRPCPQPLIEWEQGYPTKAVDVAHIRSASPDGPRHDPDYTDTDSFDNLLLACQKHHRMIDYPKRGEVVYPIELCDEWKRRQVAQPGLPPEVLSTSAMAEITRQVEAKLQALTVPDFEVELLGGFTVEGQFMIPTRLESEGATRMELADSERYLGVHVVNRGLAGATIATVGIEFAVSDQQLPPYSYELFPMALQLPDTVRYQGGARVLSKASRTWWSLPGARHLAHCALVQQEQHGRPPTLIRAAAFLESTDPITPGPWIPLEPVLRHLMTPVEPLERQEFTLPLHTS
;
A
#
# COMPACT_ATOMS: atom_id res chain seq x y z
N MET A 1 -28.11 -18.65 -15.92
CA MET A 1 -27.12 -18.25 -14.89
C MET A 1 -27.80 -17.18 -14.05
N SER A 2 -27.11 -16.53 -13.11
CA SER A 2 -27.68 -15.38 -12.39
C SER A 2 -26.80 -14.15 -12.66
N PRO A 3 -27.38 -12.94 -12.71
CA PRO A 3 -26.61 -11.72 -12.97
C PRO A 3 -25.47 -11.53 -11.98
N THR A 4 -24.32 -11.08 -12.49
CA THR A 4 -23.15 -10.81 -11.65
C THR A 4 -23.41 -9.61 -10.71
N ARG A 5 -22.67 -9.54 -9.60
CA ARG A 5 -22.76 -8.39 -8.68
C ARG A 5 -22.49 -7.05 -9.37
N SER A 6 -21.59 -7.03 -10.36
CA SER A 6 -21.28 -5.82 -11.14
C SER A 6 -22.48 -5.35 -11.96
N VAL A 7 -23.19 -6.26 -12.63
CA VAL A 7 -24.41 -5.95 -13.39
C VAL A 7 -25.53 -5.48 -12.48
N ILE A 8 -25.76 -6.17 -11.35
CA ILE A 8 -26.75 -5.75 -10.35
C ILE A 8 -26.43 -4.34 -9.83
N GLY A 9 -25.17 -4.08 -9.48
CA GLY A 9 -24.74 -2.75 -9.03
C GLY A 9 -24.94 -1.66 -10.08
N LEU A 10 -24.78 -1.97 -11.37
CA LEU A 10 -25.05 -1.03 -12.46
C LEU A 10 -26.55 -0.72 -12.59
N LEU A 11 -27.41 -1.74 -12.51
CA LEU A 11 -28.87 -1.56 -12.51
C LEU A 11 -29.34 -0.59 -11.42
N PHE A 12 -28.91 -0.81 -10.18
CA PHE A 12 -29.29 0.04 -9.05
C PHE A 12 -28.71 1.45 -9.09
N ARG A 13 -27.62 1.68 -9.85
CA ARG A 13 -27.05 3.01 -10.08
C ARG A 13 -27.72 3.77 -11.21
N SER A 14 -28.29 3.05 -12.19
CA SER A 14 -28.90 3.64 -13.38
C SER A 14 -30.36 4.09 -13.20
N ALA A 15 -30.96 3.84 -12.04
CA ALA A 15 -32.39 4.03 -11.83
C ALA A 15 -32.70 4.47 -10.40
N SER A 16 -33.87 5.06 -10.19
CA SER A 16 -34.38 5.52 -8.89
C SER A 16 -35.70 4.86 -8.49
N HIS A 17 -36.47 4.32 -9.45
CA HIS A 17 -37.75 3.65 -9.21
C HIS A 17 -38.04 2.52 -10.21
N CYS A 18 -39.08 1.76 -9.91
CA CYS A 18 -39.57 0.64 -10.72
C CYS A 18 -39.75 1.02 -12.22
N ALA A 19 -39.35 0.11 -13.11
CA ALA A 19 -39.41 0.32 -14.57
C ALA A 19 -40.83 0.38 -15.13
N PHE A 20 -41.80 -0.18 -14.40
CA PHE A 20 -43.14 -0.43 -14.91
C PHE A 20 -43.90 0.87 -15.18
N ILE A 21 -44.50 0.96 -16.36
CA ILE A 21 -45.41 2.03 -16.74
C ILE A 21 -46.84 1.47 -16.79
N HIS A 22 -47.75 2.12 -16.05
CA HIS A 22 -49.16 1.75 -16.02
C HIS A 22 -49.85 2.02 -17.36
N ALA A 23 -51.00 1.38 -17.59
CA ALA A 23 -51.76 1.50 -18.84
C ALA A 23 -52.21 2.94 -19.15
N ASP A 24 -52.30 3.80 -18.13
CA ASP A 24 -52.59 5.24 -18.25
C ASP A 24 -51.34 6.10 -18.53
N GLY A 25 -50.18 5.47 -18.78
CA GLY A 25 -48.93 6.12 -19.09
C GLY A 25 -48.12 6.60 -17.88
N ARG A 26 -48.61 6.40 -16.64
CA ARG A 26 -47.90 6.86 -15.44
C ARG A 26 -46.81 5.87 -15.00
N PRO A 27 -45.62 6.35 -14.57
CA PRO A 27 -44.59 5.48 -14.00
C PRO A 27 -45.00 4.95 -12.61
N CYS A 28 -44.57 3.75 -12.27
CA CYS A 28 -44.73 3.21 -10.92
C CYS A 28 -43.85 3.99 -9.93
N PRO A 29 -44.40 4.63 -8.89
CA PRO A 29 -43.62 5.51 -8.00
C PRO A 29 -42.73 4.76 -7.00
N GLN A 30 -42.71 3.41 -7.02
CA GLN A 30 -42.02 2.62 -6.00
C GLN A 30 -40.50 2.78 -6.12
N PRO A 31 -39.80 3.25 -5.06
CA PRO A 31 -38.36 3.43 -5.09
C PRO A 31 -37.63 2.07 -5.12
N LEU A 32 -36.36 2.08 -5.54
CA LEU A 32 -35.55 0.84 -5.52
C LEU A 32 -35.16 0.42 -4.10
N ILE A 33 -34.97 1.39 -3.22
CA ILE A 33 -34.54 1.25 -1.83
C ILE A 33 -35.56 1.95 -0.94
N GLU A 34 -36.04 1.26 0.08
CA GLU A 34 -36.87 1.79 1.15
C GLU A 34 -36.07 1.88 2.45
N TRP A 35 -36.46 2.77 3.35
CA TRP A 35 -35.80 2.93 4.64
C TRP A 35 -36.71 2.40 5.74
N GLU A 36 -36.35 1.26 6.31
CA GLU A 36 -37.06 0.66 7.43
C GLU A 36 -36.23 0.84 8.69
N GLN A 37 -36.75 1.59 9.67
CA GLN A 37 -36.07 1.85 10.95
C GLN A 37 -34.65 2.43 10.79
N GLY A 38 -34.40 3.21 9.73
CA GLY A 38 -33.10 3.80 9.44
C GLY A 38 -32.14 2.89 8.66
N TYR A 39 -32.55 1.68 8.28
CA TYR A 39 -31.76 0.77 7.46
C TYR A 39 -32.30 0.72 6.02
N PRO A 40 -31.42 0.78 5.00
CA PRO A 40 -31.83 0.67 3.61
C PRO A 40 -32.15 -0.79 3.26
N THR A 41 -33.38 -1.03 2.83
CA THR A 41 -33.89 -2.33 2.38
C THR A 41 -34.22 -2.28 0.89
N LYS A 42 -33.90 -3.36 0.17
CA LYS A 42 -34.20 -3.51 -1.25
C LYS A 42 -35.71 -3.71 -1.47
N ALA A 43 -36.36 -2.81 -2.21
CA ALA A 43 -37.81 -2.84 -2.48
C ALA A 43 -38.19 -3.40 -3.87
N VAL A 44 -37.19 -3.79 -4.67
CA VAL A 44 -37.34 -4.27 -6.05
C VAL A 44 -36.60 -5.58 -6.30
N ASP A 45 -36.99 -6.26 -7.36
CA ASP A 45 -36.36 -7.45 -7.91
C ASP A 45 -35.95 -7.22 -9.37
N VAL A 46 -35.05 -8.08 -9.86
CA VAL A 46 -34.51 -8.02 -11.22
C VAL A 46 -35.37 -8.89 -12.12
N ALA A 47 -36.06 -8.26 -13.08
CA ALA A 47 -36.86 -8.95 -14.07
C ALA A 47 -36.10 -9.07 -15.40
N HIS A 48 -36.26 -10.20 -16.08
CA HIS A 48 -35.65 -10.46 -17.39
C HIS A 48 -36.56 -9.97 -18.52
N ILE A 49 -36.02 -9.21 -19.47
CA ILE A 49 -36.73 -8.85 -20.70
C ILE A 49 -36.90 -10.10 -21.57
N ARG A 50 -35.81 -10.83 -21.83
CA ARG A 50 -35.85 -12.16 -22.48
C ARG A 50 -35.46 -13.23 -21.47
N SER A 51 -36.30 -14.26 -21.32
CA SER A 51 -36.05 -15.31 -20.34
C SER A 51 -34.99 -16.30 -20.82
N ALA A 52 -34.10 -16.70 -19.91
CA ALA A 52 -33.16 -17.80 -20.14
C ALA A 52 -33.81 -19.19 -20.13
N SER A 53 -35.03 -19.30 -19.56
CA SER A 53 -35.76 -20.56 -19.49
C SER A 53 -36.55 -20.79 -20.79
N PRO A 54 -36.48 -21.96 -21.43
CA PRO A 54 -37.31 -22.30 -22.60
C PRO A 54 -38.82 -22.16 -22.37
N ASP A 55 -39.27 -22.42 -21.14
CA ASP A 55 -40.67 -22.26 -20.72
C ASP A 55 -40.98 -20.88 -20.11
N GLY A 56 -39.98 -19.99 -20.08
CA GLY A 56 -40.10 -18.64 -19.55
C GLY A 56 -40.75 -17.66 -20.53
N PRO A 57 -41.28 -16.53 -20.04
CA PRO A 57 -41.88 -15.52 -20.92
C PRO A 57 -40.83 -14.93 -21.87
N ARG A 58 -41.18 -14.77 -23.15
CA ARG A 58 -40.31 -14.14 -24.16
C ARG A 58 -38.96 -14.87 -24.31
N HIS A 59 -38.97 -16.19 -24.19
CA HIS A 59 -37.78 -16.98 -24.49
C HIS A 59 -37.42 -16.82 -25.97
N ASP A 60 -36.16 -16.50 -26.23
CA ASP A 60 -35.58 -16.41 -27.56
C ASP A 60 -34.35 -17.33 -27.60
N PRO A 61 -34.39 -18.45 -28.34
CA PRO A 61 -33.28 -19.41 -28.38
C PRO A 61 -32.01 -18.83 -29.01
N ASP A 62 -32.13 -17.75 -29.80
CA ASP A 62 -31.00 -17.08 -30.43
C ASP A 62 -30.39 -15.98 -29.52
N TYR A 63 -31.04 -15.68 -28.39
CA TYR A 63 -30.57 -14.66 -27.44
C TYR A 63 -29.73 -15.28 -26.31
N THR A 64 -28.41 -15.15 -26.40
CA THR A 64 -27.48 -15.84 -25.49
C THR A 64 -27.13 -15.07 -24.22
N ASP A 65 -27.31 -13.74 -24.18
CA ASP A 65 -26.84 -12.88 -23.09
C ASP A 65 -27.97 -12.41 -22.16
N THR A 66 -28.67 -13.37 -21.56
CA THR A 66 -29.88 -13.13 -20.78
C THR A 66 -29.62 -12.39 -19.46
N ASP A 67 -28.41 -12.44 -18.93
CA ASP A 67 -28.03 -11.81 -17.66
C ASP A 67 -27.29 -10.47 -17.85
N SER A 68 -27.28 -9.93 -19.07
CA SER A 68 -26.68 -8.63 -19.41
C SER A 68 -27.44 -7.45 -18.81
N PHE A 69 -26.75 -6.32 -18.67
CA PHE A 69 -27.39 -5.08 -18.24
C PHE A 69 -28.56 -4.68 -19.14
N ASP A 70 -28.45 -4.88 -20.46
CA ASP A 70 -29.47 -4.47 -21.43
C ASP A 70 -30.74 -5.33 -21.36
N ASN A 71 -30.62 -6.60 -20.96
CA ASN A 71 -31.75 -7.52 -20.83
C ASN A 71 -32.45 -7.49 -19.47
N LEU A 72 -32.05 -6.61 -18.54
CA LEU A 72 -32.53 -6.61 -17.16
C LEU A 72 -33.17 -5.29 -16.75
N LEU A 73 -34.29 -5.41 -16.02
CA LEU A 73 -35.08 -4.31 -15.46
C LEU A 73 -35.18 -4.43 -13.94
N LEU A 74 -35.33 -3.31 -13.24
CA LEU A 74 -35.71 -3.32 -11.84
C LEU A 74 -37.21 -3.07 -11.69
N ALA A 75 -37.92 -4.01 -11.07
CA ALA A 75 -39.36 -3.91 -10.84
C ALA A 75 -39.70 -4.19 -9.38
N CYS A 76 -40.66 -3.45 -8.81
CA CYS A 76 -41.15 -3.78 -7.48
C CYS A 76 -41.76 -5.19 -7.46
N GLN A 77 -41.82 -5.84 -6.30
CA GLN A 77 -42.27 -7.23 -6.19
C GLN A 77 -43.60 -7.50 -6.93
N LYS A 78 -44.54 -6.55 -6.88
CA LYS A 78 -45.82 -6.64 -7.60
C LYS A 78 -45.61 -6.67 -9.12
N HIS A 79 -44.89 -5.71 -9.68
CA HIS A 79 -44.71 -5.61 -11.13
C HIS A 79 -43.73 -6.65 -11.67
N HIS A 80 -42.72 -7.05 -10.90
CA HIS A 80 -41.84 -8.17 -11.22
C HIS A 80 -42.65 -9.45 -11.47
N ARG A 81 -43.54 -9.81 -10.54
CA ARG A 81 -44.42 -10.98 -10.70
C ARG A 81 -45.35 -10.89 -11.92
N MET A 82 -45.73 -9.69 -12.34
CA MET A 82 -46.58 -9.48 -13.52
C MET A 82 -45.78 -9.66 -14.81
N ILE A 83 -44.58 -9.08 -14.85
CA ILE A 83 -43.67 -9.14 -16.00
C ILE A 83 -43.22 -10.58 -16.25
N ASP A 84 -42.85 -11.30 -15.19
CA ASP A 84 -42.29 -12.65 -15.29
C ASP A 84 -43.37 -13.76 -15.20
N TYR A 85 -44.65 -13.42 -15.24
CA TYR A 85 -45.72 -14.41 -15.19
C TYR A 85 -45.68 -15.31 -16.44
N PRO A 86 -45.55 -16.64 -16.31
CA PRO A 86 -45.49 -17.55 -17.45
C PRO A 86 -46.73 -17.43 -18.35
N LYS A 87 -46.54 -17.42 -19.67
CA LYS A 87 -47.59 -17.35 -20.72
C LYS A 87 -48.39 -16.05 -20.81
N ARG A 88 -48.70 -15.37 -19.70
CA ARG A 88 -49.40 -14.07 -19.72
C ARG A 88 -48.44 -12.89 -19.87
N GLY A 89 -47.25 -12.99 -19.27
CA GLY A 89 -46.24 -11.93 -19.29
C GLY A 89 -45.79 -11.58 -20.71
N GLU A 90 -45.57 -12.59 -21.56
CA GLU A 90 -45.18 -12.39 -22.97
C GLU A 90 -46.24 -11.69 -23.80
N VAL A 91 -47.52 -12.04 -23.62
CA VAL A 91 -48.63 -11.45 -24.38
C VAL A 91 -48.92 -10.01 -23.93
N VAL A 92 -48.84 -9.75 -22.62
CA VAL A 92 -49.21 -8.44 -22.04
C VAL A 92 -48.02 -7.47 -22.05
N TYR A 93 -46.80 -7.98 -21.94
CA TYR A 93 -45.57 -7.22 -21.86
C TYR A 93 -44.58 -7.74 -22.90
N PRO A 94 -44.76 -7.43 -24.19
CA PRO A 94 -43.83 -7.90 -25.23
C PRO A 94 -42.44 -7.26 -25.06
N ILE A 95 -41.44 -7.85 -25.71
CA ILE A 95 -40.03 -7.45 -25.62
C ILE A 95 -39.85 -5.95 -25.87
N GLU A 96 -40.49 -5.41 -26.90
CA GLU A 96 -40.36 -4.01 -27.33
C GLU A 96 -40.85 -3.04 -26.25
N LEU A 97 -41.90 -3.44 -25.52
CA LEU A 97 -42.43 -2.66 -24.40
C LEU A 97 -41.48 -2.67 -23.21
N CYS A 98 -40.89 -3.82 -22.90
CA CYS A 98 -39.91 -3.94 -21.83
C CYS A 98 -38.60 -3.21 -22.17
N ASP A 99 -38.16 -3.23 -23.43
CA ASP A 99 -37.02 -2.44 -23.92
C ASP A 99 -37.30 -0.92 -23.80
N GLU A 100 -38.53 -0.48 -24.06
CA GLU A 100 -38.93 0.92 -23.83
C GLU A 100 -38.91 1.27 -22.34
N TRP A 101 -39.39 0.39 -21.47
CA TRP A 101 -39.30 0.56 -20.03
C TRP A 101 -37.85 0.62 -19.55
N LYS A 102 -36.95 -0.17 -20.15
CA LYS A 102 -35.51 -0.13 -19.86
C LYS A 102 -34.93 1.24 -20.17
N ARG A 103 -35.17 1.74 -21.38
CA ARG A 103 -34.70 3.06 -21.81
C ARG A 103 -35.19 4.16 -20.87
N ARG A 104 -36.48 4.14 -20.51
CA ARG A 104 -37.05 5.11 -19.56
C ARG A 104 -36.48 4.98 -18.17
N GLN A 105 -36.27 3.74 -17.70
CA GLN A 105 -35.72 3.47 -16.38
C GLN A 105 -34.28 3.99 -16.25
N VAL A 106 -33.46 3.83 -17.29
CA VAL A 106 -32.10 4.36 -17.33
C VAL A 106 -32.07 5.89 -17.49
N ALA A 107 -33.09 6.46 -18.11
CA ALA A 107 -33.26 7.91 -18.25
C ALA A 107 -33.91 8.59 -17.03
N GLN A 108 -34.22 7.83 -15.97
CA GLN A 108 -34.75 8.43 -14.74
C GLN A 108 -33.74 9.43 -14.17
N PRO A 109 -34.19 10.59 -13.65
CA PRO A 109 -33.30 11.43 -12.87
C PRO A 109 -32.73 10.57 -11.74
N GLY A 110 -31.40 10.59 -11.62
CA GLY A 110 -30.67 9.84 -10.60
C GLY A 110 -31.21 10.15 -9.20
N LEU A 111 -30.84 9.31 -8.22
CA LEU A 111 -31.23 9.41 -6.81
C LEU A 111 -31.52 10.86 -6.38
N PRO A 112 -32.68 11.13 -5.73
CA PRO A 112 -33.01 12.48 -5.30
C PRO A 112 -31.85 13.08 -4.50
N PRO A 113 -31.55 14.39 -4.66
CA PRO A 113 -30.39 15.05 -4.08
C PRO A 113 -30.29 14.94 -2.55
N GLU A 114 -31.33 14.45 -1.87
CA GLU A 114 -31.31 14.13 -0.43
C GLU A 114 -30.40 12.93 -0.06
N VAL A 115 -30.01 12.06 -1.01
CA VAL A 115 -29.20 10.84 -0.70
C VAL A 115 -27.69 11.04 -0.92
N LEU A 116 -27.27 12.13 -1.57
CA LEU A 116 -25.86 12.56 -1.56
C LEU A 116 -25.75 13.82 -0.71
N SER A 117 -25.83 13.65 0.60
CA SER A 117 -25.48 14.74 1.51
C SER A 117 -24.07 15.25 1.16
N THR A 118 -23.82 16.55 1.37
CA THR A 118 -22.49 17.15 1.22
C THR A 118 -21.41 16.36 1.97
N SER A 119 -21.78 15.71 3.08
CA SER A 119 -20.90 14.82 3.85
C SER A 119 -20.54 13.52 3.13
N ALA A 120 -21.45 12.90 2.37
CA ALA A 120 -21.16 11.69 1.59
C ALA A 120 -20.19 11.98 0.42
N MET A 121 -20.38 13.12 -0.25
CA MET A 121 -19.44 13.57 -1.29
C MET A 121 -18.08 13.91 -0.71
N ALA A 122 -18.04 14.61 0.43
CA ALA A 122 -16.78 14.91 1.13
C ALA A 122 -16.04 13.62 1.53
N GLU A 123 -16.78 12.59 1.97
CA GLU A 123 -16.19 11.29 2.32
C GLU A 123 -15.58 10.58 1.11
N ILE A 124 -16.30 10.55 -0.02
CA ILE A 124 -15.79 9.95 -1.26
C ILE A 124 -14.53 10.69 -1.73
N THR A 125 -14.56 12.02 -1.75
CA THR A 125 -13.39 12.84 -2.12
C THR A 125 -12.21 12.52 -1.22
N ARG A 126 -12.40 12.49 0.10
CA ARG A 126 -11.36 12.14 1.08
C ARG A 126 -10.78 10.75 0.82
N GLN A 127 -11.62 9.76 0.52
CA GLN A 127 -11.15 8.40 0.22
C GLN A 127 -10.37 8.32 -1.09
N VAL A 128 -10.78 9.05 -2.12
CA VAL A 128 -10.07 9.11 -3.41
C VAL A 128 -8.72 9.81 -3.23
N GLU A 129 -8.69 10.96 -2.56
CA GLU A 129 -7.46 11.70 -2.26
C GLU A 129 -6.47 10.85 -1.46
N ALA A 130 -6.93 10.19 -0.39
CA ALA A 130 -6.08 9.32 0.42
C ALA A 130 -5.49 8.15 -0.38
N LYS A 131 -6.29 7.55 -1.29
CA LYS A 131 -5.81 6.47 -2.17
C LYS A 131 -4.83 6.97 -3.22
N LEU A 132 -5.08 8.13 -3.82
CA LEU A 132 -4.16 8.74 -4.78
C LEU A 132 -2.84 9.08 -4.10
N GLN A 133 -2.88 9.69 -2.91
CA GLN A 133 -1.69 10.00 -2.12
C GLN A 133 -0.86 8.75 -1.82
N ALA A 134 -1.50 7.64 -1.41
CA ALA A 134 -0.79 6.38 -1.15
C ALA A 134 -0.12 5.78 -2.41
N LEU A 135 -0.61 6.09 -3.61
CA LEU A 135 -0.07 5.62 -4.89
C LEU A 135 0.99 6.54 -5.49
N THR A 136 1.05 7.81 -5.08
CA THR A 136 1.95 8.81 -5.66
C THR A 136 3.06 9.26 -4.72
N VAL A 137 2.82 9.22 -3.40
CA VAL A 137 3.78 9.65 -2.39
C VAL A 137 4.49 8.42 -1.81
N PRO A 138 5.82 8.33 -1.94
CA PRO A 138 6.59 7.29 -1.29
C PRO A 138 6.48 7.44 0.23
N ASP A 139 6.41 6.32 0.93
CA ASP A 139 6.37 6.27 2.40
C ASP A 139 7.58 5.45 2.85
N PHE A 140 8.63 6.16 3.27
CA PHE A 140 9.90 5.56 3.65
C PHE A 140 10.11 5.65 5.16
N GLU A 141 10.48 4.53 5.76
CA GLU A 141 11.10 4.48 7.08
C GLU A 141 12.62 4.36 6.90
N VAL A 142 13.37 5.15 7.67
CA VAL A 142 14.83 5.18 7.62
C VAL A 142 15.36 4.89 9.01
N GLU A 143 16.26 3.92 9.14
CA GLU A 143 16.85 3.52 10.43
C GLU A 143 18.36 3.31 10.32
N LEU A 144 19.05 3.49 11.45
CA LEU A 144 20.45 3.11 11.60
C LEU A 144 20.55 1.62 11.95
N LEU A 145 21.45 0.92 11.29
CA LEU A 145 21.79 -0.47 11.59
C LEU A 145 23.27 -0.61 11.87
N GLY A 146 23.63 -1.49 12.80
CA GLY A 146 24.97 -2.05 12.83
C GLY A 146 25.08 -3.14 11.76
N GLY A 147 26.30 -3.49 11.38
CA GLY A 147 26.56 -4.66 10.56
C GLY A 147 27.95 -5.21 10.84
N PHE A 148 28.14 -6.47 10.52
CA PHE A 148 29.46 -7.09 10.53
C PHE A 148 29.63 -8.04 9.36
N THR A 149 30.88 -8.29 8.97
CA THR A 149 31.21 -9.23 7.91
C THR A 149 31.49 -10.62 8.47
N VAL A 150 31.14 -11.66 7.70
CA VAL A 150 31.57 -13.04 7.92
C VAL A 150 32.57 -13.40 6.84
N GLU A 151 33.80 -13.71 7.23
CA GLU A 151 34.92 -14.03 6.33
C GLU A 151 35.14 -12.99 5.21
N GLY A 152 34.81 -11.73 5.46
CA GLY A 152 34.90 -10.64 4.47
C GLY A 152 33.89 -10.71 3.32
N GLN A 153 33.03 -11.73 3.23
CA GLN A 153 32.18 -11.97 2.06
C GLN A 153 30.74 -11.48 2.21
N PHE A 154 30.15 -11.70 3.39
CA PHE A 154 28.73 -11.45 3.64
C PHE A 154 28.53 -10.44 4.76
N MET A 155 27.68 -9.44 4.51
CA MET A 155 27.28 -8.46 5.50
C MET A 155 26.04 -8.96 6.24
N ILE A 156 26.13 -9.03 7.57
CA ILE A 156 25.00 -9.38 8.44
C ILE A 156 24.54 -8.10 9.15
N PRO A 157 23.32 -7.59 8.86
CA PRO A 157 22.77 -6.46 9.58
C PRO A 157 22.36 -6.85 11.00
N THR A 158 22.62 -5.95 11.95
CA THR A 158 22.21 -6.07 13.34
C THR A 158 21.57 -4.77 13.83
N ARG A 159 20.61 -4.87 14.74
CA ARG A 159 20.08 -3.67 15.41
C ARG A 159 21.09 -3.20 16.46
N LEU A 160 21.38 -1.91 16.48
CA LEU A 160 22.35 -1.29 17.40
C LEU A 160 21.99 -1.54 18.88
N GLU A 161 20.70 -1.63 19.20
CA GLU A 161 20.21 -1.91 20.56
C GLU A 161 20.39 -3.38 20.98
N SER A 162 20.49 -4.29 20.00
CA SER A 162 20.52 -5.74 20.24
C SER A 162 21.93 -6.31 20.44
N GLU A 163 22.96 -5.47 20.44
CA GLU A 163 24.36 -5.89 20.47
C GLU A 163 24.79 -6.60 21.76
N GLY A 164 24.06 -6.40 22.87
CA GLY A 164 24.27 -7.18 24.09
C GLY A 164 23.94 -8.67 23.94
N ALA A 165 23.13 -9.05 22.93
CA ALA A 165 22.67 -10.42 22.73
C ALA A 165 23.44 -11.16 21.61
N THR A 166 23.94 -10.44 20.61
CA THR A 166 24.63 -11.03 19.45
C THR A 166 26.14 -10.98 19.65
N ARG A 167 26.64 -11.75 20.62
CA ARG A 167 28.08 -11.97 20.81
C ARG A 167 28.56 -13.03 19.83
N MET A 168 28.59 -12.68 18.53
CA MET A 168 29.27 -13.51 17.54
C MET A 168 30.76 -13.27 17.66
N GLU A 169 31.43 -14.15 18.40
CA GLU A 169 32.88 -14.30 18.38
C GLU A 169 33.28 -14.90 17.04
N LEU A 170 33.32 -14.06 16.00
CA LEU A 170 33.94 -14.42 14.73
C LEU A 170 35.28 -13.71 14.64
N ALA A 171 36.35 -14.49 14.52
CA ALA A 171 37.66 -14.00 14.17
C ALA A 171 37.57 -13.21 12.86
N ASP A 172 38.24 -12.06 12.81
CA ASP A 172 38.37 -11.19 11.63
C ASP A 172 37.06 -10.56 11.10
N SER A 173 36.04 -10.38 11.94
CA SER A 173 34.83 -9.64 11.57
C SER A 173 35.06 -8.12 11.62
N GLU A 174 34.86 -7.42 10.51
CA GLU A 174 34.85 -5.95 10.51
C GLU A 174 33.44 -5.43 10.84
N ARG A 175 33.36 -4.32 11.57
CA ARG A 175 32.09 -3.68 11.94
C ARG A 175 31.79 -2.45 11.08
N TYR A 176 30.53 -2.34 10.71
CA TYR A 176 29.99 -1.36 9.77
C TYR A 176 28.80 -0.65 10.40
N LEU A 177 28.58 0.60 9.98
CA LEU A 177 27.34 1.32 10.25
C LEU A 177 26.53 1.40 8.95
N GLY A 178 25.23 1.19 9.06
CA GLY A 178 24.29 1.06 7.95
C GLY A 178 23.17 2.09 8.02
N VAL A 179 22.73 2.60 6.87
CA VAL A 179 21.43 3.27 6.73
C VAL A 179 20.51 2.30 6.01
N HIS A 180 19.45 1.88 6.69
CA HIS A 180 18.42 1.03 6.12
C HIS A 180 17.19 1.86 5.77
N VAL A 181 16.74 1.73 4.53
CA VAL A 181 15.53 2.39 4.03
C VAL A 181 14.51 1.34 3.66
N VAL A 182 13.31 1.45 4.23
CA VAL A 182 12.17 0.57 3.98
C VAL A 182 11.05 1.37 3.35
N ASN A 183 10.60 0.97 2.17
CA ASN A 183 9.39 1.54 1.57
C ASN A 183 8.15 0.85 2.12
N ARG A 184 7.42 1.52 3.01
CA ARG A 184 6.11 1.09 3.51
C ARG A 184 4.99 1.44 2.54
N GLY A 185 5.22 2.33 1.58
CA GLY A 185 4.24 2.82 0.62
C GLY A 185 3.99 1.93 -0.60
N LEU A 186 3.06 2.38 -1.45
CA LEU A 186 2.77 1.76 -2.75
C LEU A 186 3.56 2.42 -3.90
N ALA A 187 4.01 3.66 -3.72
CA ALA A 187 4.86 4.36 -4.67
C ALA A 187 6.34 4.00 -4.46
N GLY A 188 7.01 3.50 -5.49
CA GLY A 188 8.47 3.33 -5.49
C GLY A 188 9.19 4.63 -5.86
N ALA A 189 10.37 4.88 -5.30
CA ALA A 189 11.19 6.06 -5.63
C ALA A 189 12.69 5.74 -5.64
N THR A 190 13.48 6.62 -6.26
CA THR A 190 14.93 6.56 -6.24
C THR A 190 15.47 7.30 -5.02
N ILE A 191 16.20 6.58 -4.17
CA ILE A 191 17.07 7.15 -3.15
C ILE A 191 18.36 7.55 -3.88
N ALA A 192 18.63 8.85 -4.00
CA ALA A 192 19.83 9.36 -4.66
C ALA A 192 21.08 9.13 -3.81
N THR A 193 20.96 9.41 -2.51
CA THR A 193 22.01 9.18 -1.52
C THR A 193 21.41 8.97 -0.13
N VAL A 194 22.22 8.48 0.80
CA VAL A 194 21.87 8.37 2.21
C VAL A 194 23.01 8.92 3.05
N GLY A 195 22.68 9.30 4.28
CA GLY A 195 23.68 9.73 5.22
C GLY A 195 23.24 9.72 6.66
N ILE A 196 24.07 10.34 7.48
CA ILE A 196 23.88 10.44 8.92
C ILE A 196 23.91 11.89 9.33
N GLU A 197 23.00 12.25 10.22
CA GLU A 197 22.96 13.55 10.87
C GLU A 197 23.36 13.43 12.34
N PHE A 198 24.01 14.49 12.85
CA PHE A 198 24.41 14.62 14.25
C PHE A 198 23.69 15.80 14.91
N ALA A 199 23.38 15.66 16.19
CA ALA A 199 22.91 16.77 17.02
C ALA A 199 23.77 16.95 18.27
N VAL A 200 24.11 18.21 18.55
CA VAL A 200 24.84 18.67 19.72
C VAL A 200 23.79 19.17 20.72
N SER A 201 23.38 18.31 21.66
CA SER A 201 22.25 18.48 22.60
C SER A 201 20.84 18.22 22.04
N ASP A 202 19.91 18.12 22.97
CA ASP A 202 18.46 18.00 22.81
C ASP A 202 17.77 19.26 22.25
N GLN A 203 18.51 20.35 22.05
CA GLN A 203 17.98 21.58 21.45
C GLN A 203 17.90 21.48 19.93
N GLN A 204 16.71 21.82 19.40
CA GLN A 204 16.32 21.89 17.98
C GLN A 204 17.13 22.92 17.20
N LEU A 205 18.42 22.67 17.04
CA LEU A 205 19.21 23.34 16.02
C LEU A 205 19.17 22.51 14.72
N PRO A 206 19.23 23.13 13.54
CA PRO A 206 19.23 22.39 12.27
C PRO A 206 20.42 21.41 12.25
N PRO A 207 20.25 20.18 11.74
CA PRO A 207 21.31 19.18 11.72
C PRO A 207 22.54 19.73 10.99
N TYR A 208 23.70 19.64 11.65
CA TYR A 208 24.86 20.46 11.31
C TYR A 208 25.89 19.77 10.39
N SER A 209 25.69 18.50 10.04
CA SER A 209 26.53 17.79 9.06
C SER A 209 25.90 16.50 8.58
N TYR A 210 26.23 16.13 7.34
CA TYR A 210 25.90 14.84 6.74
C TYR A 210 27.18 14.02 6.52
N GLU A 211 27.25 12.83 7.08
CA GLU A 211 28.13 11.80 6.53
C GLU A 211 27.36 11.11 5.40
N LEU A 212 27.72 11.38 4.15
CA LEU A 212 27.20 10.63 3.02
C LEU A 212 27.95 9.31 2.90
N PHE A 213 27.21 8.22 2.77
CA PHE A 213 27.82 6.92 2.69
C PHE A 213 28.62 6.82 1.38
N PRO A 214 29.86 6.30 1.42
CA PRO A 214 30.72 6.29 0.25
C PRO A 214 30.05 5.50 -0.88
N MET A 215 30.16 6.04 -2.10
CA MET A 215 29.58 5.43 -3.30
C MET A 215 30.12 4.03 -3.57
N ALA A 216 31.23 3.63 -2.96
CA ALA A 216 31.79 2.29 -3.03
C ALA A 216 32.15 1.77 -1.63
N LEU A 217 31.68 0.57 -1.31
CA LEU A 217 32.10 -0.23 -0.16
C LEU A 217 33.26 -1.13 -0.58
N GLN A 218 34.35 -1.12 0.18
CA GLN A 218 35.45 -2.06 0.01
C GLN A 218 35.32 -3.15 1.08
N LEU A 219 35.00 -4.36 0.65
CA LEU A 219 35.14 -5.58 1.44
C LEU A 219 36.47 -6.25 1.06
N PRO A 220 37.05 -7.11 1.93
CA PRO A 220 38.16 -7.98 1.55
C PRO A 220 37.79 -8.70 0.24
N ASP A 221 38.54 -8.41 -0.83
CA ASP A 221 38.37 -8.97 -2.17
C ASP A 221 37.17 -8.50 -3.03
N THR A 222 36.31 -7.58 -2.57
CA THR A 222 35.23 -7.03 -3.43
C THR A 222 34.96 -5.54 -3.22
N VAL A 223 34.79 -4.81 -4.33
CA VAL A 223 34.28 -3.43 -4.29
C VAL A 223 32.81 -3.45 -4.71
N ARG A 224 31.91 -3.03 -3.81
CA ARG A 224 30.47 -2.94 -4.09
C ARG A 224 30.05 -1.48 -4.24
N TYR A 225 29.53 -1.14 -5.41
CA TYR A 225 28.97 0.19 -5.64
C TYR A 225 27.62 0.35 -4.91
N GLN A 226 27.48 1.43 -4.14
CA GLN A 226 26.33 1.76 -3.30
C GLN A 226 25.66 3.07 -3.72
N GLY A 227 25.82 3.51 -4.96
CA GLY A 227 25.18 4.74 -5.44
C GLY A 227 23.64 4.69 -5.40
N GLY A 228 23.02 5.75 -5.94
CA GLY A 228 21.57 5.90 -5.93
C GLY A 228 20.83 4.67 -6.44
N ALA A 229 19.73 4.35 -5.77
CA ALA A 229 18.98 3.13 -6.03
C ALA A 229 17.47 3.32 -5.90
N ARG A 230 16.74 2.70 -6.82
CA ARG A 230 15.29 2.62 -6.75
C ARG A 230 14.86 1.60 -5.70
N VAL A 231 14.06 2.04 -4.74
CA VAL A 231 13.40 1.19 -3.74
C VAL A 231 11.93 1.06 -4.12
N LEU A 232 11.56 -0.15 -4.55
CA LEU A 232 10.20 -0.47 -4.99
C LEU A 232 9.21 -0.50 -3.81
N SER A 233 7.91 -0.60 -4.11
CA SER A 233 6.88 -0.77 -3.09
C SER A 233 7.16 -2.00 -2.23
N LYS A 234 7.01 -1.85 -0.91
CA LYS A 234 7.23 -2.92 0.08
C LYS A 234 8.63 -3.55 0.04
N ALA A 235 9.61 -2.86 -0.56
CA ALA A 235 10.99 -3.29 -0.59
C ALA A 235 11.84 -2.48 0.40
N SER A 236 13.03 -2.99 0.69
CA SER A 236 14.02 -2.28 1.49
C SER A 236 15.41 -2.39 0.88
N ARG A 237 16.31 -1.50 1.32
CA ARG A 237 17.70 -1.51 0.93
C ARG A 237 18.56 -0.93 2.05
N THR A 238 19.78 -1.45 2.17
CA THR A 238 20.77 -0.94 3.12
C THR A 238 22.00 -0.44 2.37
N TRP A 239 22.52 0.68 2.84
CA TRP A 239 23.82 1.21 2.47
C TRP A 239 24.72 1.13 3.69
N TRP A 240 26.00 0.84 3.50
CA TRP A 240 26.98 0.65 4.57
C TRP A 240 28.10 1.69 4.48
N SER A 241 28.60 2.15 5.64
CA SER A 241 29.80 2.97 5.76
C SER A 241 31.05 2.17 5.40
N LEU A 242 32.21 2.82 5.33
CA LEU A 242 33.48 2.10 5.42
C LEU A 242 33.68 1.53 6.84
N PRO A 243 34.51 0.48 7.00
CA PRO A 243 34.74 -0.15 8.29
C PRO A 243 35.46 0.77 9.28
N GLY A 244 35.24 0.54 10.57
CA GLY A 244 36.11 1.04 11.64
C GLY A 244 35.90 2.47 12.11
N ALA A 245 34.70 3.05 11.92
CA ALA A 245 34.27 4.31 12.54
C ALA A 245 35.13 5.56 12.27
N ARG A 246 36.25 5.49 11.54
CA ARG A 246 37.21 6.59 11.45
C ARG A 246 36.58 7.86 10.88
N HIS A 247 35.70 7.70 9.91
CA HIS A 247 34.99 8.82 9.31
C HIS A 247 33.92 9.39 10.25
N LEU A 248 33.14 8.54 10.91
CA LEU A 248 32.16 8.96 11.92
C LEU A 248 32.81 9.71 13.09
N ALA A 249 33.95 9.21 13.59
CA ALA A 249 34.74 9.89 14.61
C ALA A 249 35.27 11.24 14.12
N HIS A 250 35.73 11.31 12.86
CA HIS A 250 36.14 12.57 12.24
C HIS A 250 34.97 13.56 12.13
N CYS A 251 33.79 13.13 11.67
CA CYS A 251 32.59 13.97 11.61
C CYS A 251 32.20 14.46 13.01
N ALA A 252 32.20 13.59 14.02
CA ALA A 252 31.90 13.96 15.39
C ALA A 252 32.91 14.98 15.97
N LEU A 253 34.20 14.82 15.65
CA LEU A 253 35.26 15.76 16.03
C LEU A 253 35.10 17.12 15.35
N VAL A 254 34.84 17.15 14.05
CA VAL A 254 34.57 18.40 13.31
C VAL A 254 33.37 19.14 13.92
N GLN A 255 32.32 18.41 14.30
CA GLN A 255 31.16 18.98 15.00
C GLN A 255 31.53 19.52 16.38
N GLN A 256 32.35 18.79 17.15
CA GLN A 256 32.85 19.25 18.43
C GLN A 256 33.68 20.52 18.32
N GLU A 257 34.56 20.61 17.32
CA GLU A 257 35.37 21.80 17.04
C GLU A 257 34.50 23.01 16.66
N GLN A 258 33.47 22.81 15.84
CA GLN A 258 32.57 23.87 15.39
C GLN A 258 31.65 24.39 16.50
N HIS A 259 31.15 23.51 17.37
CA HIS A 259 30.11 23.85 18.34
C HIS A 259 30.60 23.87 19.80
N GLY A 260 31.87 23.55 20.05
CA GLY A 260 32.48 23.50 21.38
C GLY A 260 31.96 22.38 22.28
N ARG A 261 31.17 21.43 21.74
CA ARG A 261 30.58 20.29 22.45
C ARG A 261 30.44 19.08 21.53
N PRO A 262 30.68 17.85 22.03
CA PRO A 262 30.51 16.66 21.22
C PRO A 262 29.03 16.42 20.89
N PRO A 263 28.73 15.78 19.74
CA PRO A 263 27.38 15.34 19.43
C PRO A 263 26.91 14.28 20.44
N THR A 264 25.62 14.32 20.77
CA THR A 264 24.98 13.39 21.72
C THR A 264 23.95 12.50 21.06
N LEU A 265 23.38 12.95 19.93
CA LEU A 265 22.39 12.21 19.15
C LEU A 265 22.86 12.06 17.71
N ILE A 266 22.35 10.99 17.10
CA ILE A 266 22.64 10.62 15.73
C ILE A 266 21.36 10.07 15.07
N ARG A 267 21.16 10.30 13.78
CA ARG A 267 20.07 9.66 13.01
C ARG A 267 20.48 9.38 11.58
N ALA A 268 19.83 8.41 10.96
CA ALA A 268 19.93 8.17 9.53
C ALA A 268 19.08 9.17 8.73
N ALA A 269 19.45 9.42 7.48
CA ALA A 269 18.74 10.27 6.54
C ALA A 269 18.81 9.67 5.13
N ALA A 270 17.70 9.73 4.39
CA ALA A 270 17.65 9.35 2.98
C ALA A 270 17.21 10.52 2.10
N PHE A 271 17.86 10.68 0.95
CA PHE A 271 17.65 11.77 0.01
C PHE A 271 17.04 11.24 -1.28
N LEU A 272 15.88 11.76 -1.67
CA LEU A 272 15.18 11.37 -2.88
C LEU A 272 15.69 12.14 -4.09
N GLU A 273 15.73 11.50 -5.26
CA GLU A 273 16.18 12.15 -6.50
C GLU A 273 15.24 13.27 -6.98
N SER A 274 13.94 13.17 -6.66
CA SER A 274 12.89 14.02 -7.24
C SER A 274 12.41 15.19 -6.36
N THR A 275 12.80 15.25 -5.08
CA THR A 275 12.23 16.22 -4.12
C THR A 275 13.11 16.41 -2.88
N ASP A 276 13.21 17.65 -2.40
CA ASP A 276 13.30 17.94 -0.95
C ASP A 276 11.88 17.76 -0.37
N PRO A 277 11.68 17.06 0.76
CA PRO A 277 12.63 16.92 1.85
C PRO A 277 13.25 15.53 2.01
N ILE A 278 14.37 15.54 2.73
CA ILE A 278 15.01 14.40 3.39
C ILE A 278 13.95 13.56 4.13
N THR A 279 14.06 12.23 4.06
CA THR A 279 13.33 11.34 4.98
C THR A 279 14.25 11.02 6.17
N PRO A 280 14.11 11.71 7.31
CA PRO A 280 14.93 11.42 8.48
C PRO A 280 14.40 10.20 9.22
N GLY A 281 15.32 9.41 9.75
CA GLY A 281 15.04 8.41 10.78
C GLY A 281 14.87 9.01 12.17
N PRO A 282 14.62 8.18 13.18
CA PRO A 282 14.56 8.62 14.57
C PRO A 282 15.95 9.04 15.07
N TRP A 283 15.98 10.05 15.96
CA TRP A 283 17.17 10.37 16.75
C TRP A 283 17.41 9.27 17.78
N ILE A 284 18.64 8.76 17.83
CA ILE A 284 19.09 7.83 18.85
C ILE A 284 20.32 8.38 19.58
N PRO A 285 20.60 7.96 20.82
CA PRO A 285 21.85 8.28 21.48
C PRO A 285 23.06 7.84 20.66
N LEU A 286 24.12 8.64 20.64
CA LEU A 286 25.36 8.31 19.92
C LEU A 286 26.15 7.17 20.60
N GLU A 287 26.01 7.02 21.92
CA GLU A 287 26.77 6.06 22.74
C GLU A 287 26.67 4.59 22.27
N PRO A 288 25.47 4.02 21.99
CA PRO A 288 25.35 2.69 21.40
C PRO A 288 26.08 2.53 20.06
N VAL A 289 26.08 3.56 19.21
CA VAL A 289 26.77 3.53 17.91
C VAL A 289 28.28 3.49 18.10
N LEU A 290 28.81 4.29 19.01
CA LEU A 290 30.24 4.27 19.32
C LEU A 290 30.65 2.92 19.91
N ARG A 291 29.84 2.37 20.81
CA ARG A 291 30.06 1.04 21.38
C ARG A 291 30.12 -0.04 20.31
N HIS A 292 29.18 -0.03 19.37
CA HIS A 292 29.20 -0.95 18.23
C HIS A 292 30.52 -0.87 17.49
N LEU A 293 30.92 0.33 17.09
CA LEU A 293 32.06 0.52 16.20
C LEU A 293 33.42 0.38 16.89
N MET A 294 33.48 0.59 18.21
CA MET A 294 34.72 0.56 19.01
C MET A 294 34.94 -0.75 19.78
N THR A 295 33.97 -1.68 19.80
CA THR A 295 34.17 -2.97 20.45
C THR A 295 35.28 -3.75 19.72
N PRO A 296 36.40 -4.07 20.38
CA PRO A 296 37.46 -4.85 19.75
C PRO A 296 36.91 -6.21 19.32
N VAL A 297 37.28 -6.65 18.13
CA VAL A 297 37.05 -8.02 17.68
C VAL A 297 38.21 -8.81 18.26
N GLU A 298 37.98 -9.51 19.37
CA GLU A 298 39.01 -10.39 19.91
C GLU A 298 39.30 -11.48 18.88
N PRO A 299 40.57 -11.68 18.47
CA PRO A 299 40.90 -12.79 17.58
C PRO A 299 40.62 -14.08 18.35
N LEU A 300 39.87 -15.02 17.76
CA LEU A 300 39.77 -16.36 18.34
C LEU A 300 41.19 -16.92 18.46
N GLU A 301 41.59 -17.27 19.68
CA GLU A 301 42.60 -18.30 19.85
C GLU A 301 42.12 -19.51 19.04
N ARG A 302 42.92 -19.92 18.05
CA ARG A 302 42.63 -21.11 17.24
C ARG A 302 42.48 -22.29 18.19
N GLN A 303 41.25 -22.64 18.55
CA GLN A 303 40.98 -23.96 19.11
C GLN A 303 41.26 -24.95 17.99
N GLU A 304 42.39 -25.64 18.10
CA GLU A 304 42.71 -26.79 17.27
C GLU A 304 41.59 -27.81 17.41
N PHE A 305 40.66 -27.82 16.44
CA PHE A 305 39.73 -28.91 16.27
C PHE A 305 40.53 -30.15 15.87
N THR A 306 40.96 -30.92 16.86
CA THR A 306 41.43 -32.29 16.67
C THR A 306 40.20 -33.14 16.34
N LEU A 307 39.97 -33.34 15.04
CA LEU A 307 39.03 -34.36 14.58
C LEU A 307 39.51 -35.73 15.13
N PRO A 308 38.63 -36.52 15.78
CA PRO A 308 38.99 -37.86 16.17
C PRO A 308 39.22 -38.69 14.91
N LEU A 309 40.47 -39.09 14.68
CA LEU A 309 40.80 -40.13 13.73
C LEU A 309 40.17 -41.43 14.24
N HIS A 310 39.02 -41.78 13.66
CA HIS A 310 38.47 -43.13 13.80
C HIS A 310 39.48 -44.12 13.22
N THR A 311 40.09 -44.88 14.13
CA THR A 311 40.85 -46.08 13.79
C THR A 311 39.95 -47.28 14.03
N SER A 312 39.92 -48.16 13.02
CA SER A 312 39.25 -49.48 12.91
C SER A 312 37.73 -49.50 12.77
#